data_AF-A0A3D3CI64-F1
#
_entry.id   AF-A0A3D3CI64-F1
#
_cell.length_a   1.000
_cell.length_b   1.000
_cell.length_c   1.000
_cell.angle_alpha   90.00
_cell.angle_beta   90.00
_cell.angle_gamma   90.00
#
_symmetry.space_group_name_H-M   'P 1'
#
loop_
_entity.id
_entity.type
_entity.pdbx_description
1 polymer ?
#
loop_
_entity_poly.entity_id
_entity_poly.type
_entity_poly.pdbx_seq_one_letter_code
_entity_poly.pdbx_strand_id
1 'polypeptide(L)'
;MKLAVVGVTGEVGRMMVRVLQERNVRPKKVAFYASARSAGSTMAFNGEEHEVRELTRKVMKEGYDYVLFSAGASVSREYAPVAAEAGSVVIDNSSAFRMDGDVPLVVPEINGDLLKGYRRGIVANPNCSTIQMVLGLYGVHKRFGIRSIVVS
;
A
#
# COMPACT_ATOMS: atom_id res chain seq x y z
N MET A 1 4.21 12.98 9.82
CA MET A 1 3.89 12.01 8.76
C MET A 1 4.28 12.57 7.40
N LYS A 2 5.27 11.95 6.76
CA LYS A 2 5.62 12.03 5.34
C LYS A 2 5.01 10.81 4.65
N LEU A 3 4.18 11.03 3.63
CA LEU A 3 3.47 9.99 2.92
C LEU A 3 3.87 9.99 1.44
N ALA A 4 4.04 8.82 0.84
CA ALA A 4 4.19 8.69 -0.60
C ALA A 4 3.17 7.70 -1.18
N VAL A 5 2.73 7.94 -2.41
CA VAL A 5 1.91 7.01 -3.19
C VAL A 5 2.61 6.72 -4.51
N VAL A 6 2.88 5.45 -4.78
CA VAL A 6 3.57 4.95 -5.97
C VAL A 6 2.56 4.26 -6.88
N GLY A 7 2.54 4.61 -8.16
CA GLY A 7 1.50 4.19 -9.11
C GLY A 7 0.25 5.07 -9.05
N VAL A 8 0.41 6.33 -8.64
CA VAL A 8 -0.68 7.28 -8.37
C VAL A 8 -1.59 7.54 -9.58
N THR A 9 -1.08 7.39 -10.80
CA THR A 9 -1.82 7.63 -12.05
C THR A 9 -2.67 6.44 -12.50
N GLY A 10 -2.51 5.27 -11.87
CA GLY A 10 -3.39 4.13 -12.08
C GLY A 10 -4.68 4.23 -11.25
N GLU A 11 -5.69 3.43 -11.60
CA GLU A 11 -7.00 3.45 -10.95
C GLU A 11 -6.93 3.24 -9.43
N VAL A 12 -6.16 2.25 -8.98
CA VAL A 12 -5.99 1.99 -7.55
C VAL A 12 -5.21 3.13 -6.86
N GLY A 13 -4.20 3.70 -7.51
CA GLY A 13 -3.44 4.84 -6.97
C GLY A 13 -4.33 6.06 -6.76
N ARG A 14 -5.18 6.38 -7.76
CA ARG A 14 -6.21 7.44 -7.64
C ARG A 14 -7.19 7.16 -6.51
N MET A 15 -7.62 5.91 -6.37
CA MET A 15 -8.51 5.51 -5.28
C MET A 15 -7.83 5.65 -3.91
N MET A 16 -6.55 5.29 -3.78
CA MET A 16 -5.78 5.52 -2.54
C MET A 16 -5.79 7.00 -2.16
N VAL A 17 -5.49 7.90 -3.11
CA VAL A 17 -5.52 9.36 -2.89
C VAL A 17 -6.90 9.82 -2.44
N ARG A 18 -7.96 9.38 -3.14
CA ARG A 18 -9.35 9.70 -2.78
C ARG A 18 -9.72 9.22 -1.37
N VAL A 19 -9.42 7.98 -1.00
CA VAL A 19 -9.70 7.46 0.35
C VAL A 19 -8.92 8.23 1.41
N LEU A 20 -7.67 8.59 1.16
CA LEU A 20 -6.88 9.42 2.08
C LEU A 20 -7.58 10.77 2.33
N GLN A 21 -8.15 11.39 1.29
CA GLN A 21 -8.92 12.64 1.43
C GLN A 21 -10.24 12.43 2.18
N GLU A 22 -11.01 11.40 1.83
CA GLU A 22 -12.27 11.05 2.50
C GLU A 22 -12.07 10.75 4.00
N ARG A 23 -10.90 10.18 4.35
CA ARG A 23 -10.48 9.92 5.74
C ARG A 23 -9.79 11.11 6.39
N ASN A 24 -9.77 12.28 5.74
CA ASN A 24 -9.18 13.52 6.23
C ASN A 24 -7.71 13.35 6.69
N VAL A 25 -6.92 12.55 5.96
CA VAL A 25 -5.51 12.34 6.25
C VAL A 25 -4.73 13.60 5.83
N ARG A 26 -4.06 14.23 6.80
CA ARG A 26 -3.29 15.47 6.60
C ARG A 26 -1.80 15.24 6.90
N PRO A 27 -1.04 14.65 5.97
CA PRO A 27 0.40 14.49 6.13
C PRO A 27 1.09 15.87 6.07
N LYS A 28 2.23 16.01 6.75
CA LYS A 28 3.07 17.22 6.66
C LYS A 28 3.72 17.35 5.28
N LYS A 29 3.92 16.22 4.59
CA LYS A 29 4.46 16.14 3.23
C LYS A 29 3.80 14.95 2.52
N VAL A 30 3.31 15.16 1.31
CA VAL A 30 2.83 14.11 0.42
C VAL A 30 3.67 14.11 -0.86
N ALA A 31 3.93 12.93 -1.40
CA ALA A 31 4.66 12.75 -2.64
C ALA A 31 3.93 11.72 -3.53
N PHE A 32 3.84 12.04 -4.82
CA PHE A 32 3.17 11.20 -5.79
C PHE A 32 4.15 10.75 -6.87
N TYR A 33 4.18 9.44 -7.11
CA TYR A 33 5.12 8.81 -8.01
C TYR A 33 4.43 7.93 -9.05
N ALA A 34 4.95 7.95 -10.26
CA ALA A 34 4.53 7.09 -11.37
C ALA A 34 5.72 6.74 -12.27
N SER A 35 5.48 6.05 -13.38
CA SER A 35 6.51 5.81 -14.39
C SER A 35 6.97 7.11 -15.07
N ALA A 36 8.15 7.08 -15.71
CA ALA A 36 8.67 8.20 -16.50
C ALA A 36 7.64 8.76 -17.49
N ARG A 37 6.87 7.88 -18.15
CA ARG A 37 5.80 8.25 -19.09
C ARG A 37 4.72 9.14 -18.48
N SER A 38 4.48 9.01 -17.18
CA SER A 38 3.39 9.72 -16.48
C SER A 38 3.91 10.87 -15.62
N ALA A 39 5.23 11.07 -15.54
CA ALA A 39 5.83 12.17 -14.80
C ALA A 39 5.45 13.52 -15.44
N GLY A 40 5.31 14.56 -14.61
CA GLY A 40 4.90 15.90 -15.02
C GLY A 40 3.38 16.11 -15.10
N SER A 41 2.57 15.06 -14.92
CA SER A 41 1.14 15.22 -14.65
C SER A 41 0.90 15.76 -13.23
N THR A 42 -0.31 16.19 -12.92
CA THR A 42 -0.69 16.65 -11.58
C THR A 42 -1.71 15.74 -10.91
N MET A 43 -1.73 15.77 -9.59
CA MET A 43 -2.70 15.08 -8.74
C MET A 43 -3.17 16.02 -7.64
N ALA A 44 -4.47 16.30 -7.62
CA ALA A 44 -5.11 17.06 -6.57
C ALA A 44 -5.15 16.26 -5.26
N PHE A 45 -4.73 16.88 -4.15
CA PHE A 45 -4.87 16.31 -2.83
C PHE A 45 -5.13 17.41 -1.80
N ASN A 46 -6.22 17.27 -1.03
CA ASN A 46 -6.62 18.24 0.00
C ASN A 46 -6.73 19.70 -0.48
N GLY A 47 -7.10 19.92 -1.74
CA GLY A 47 -7.29 21.25 -2.33
C GLY A 47 -6.03 21.86 -2.96
N GLU A 48 -4.91 21.13 -2.97
CA GLU A 48 -3.66 21.52 -3.60
C GLU A 48 -3.32 20.60 -4.78
N GLU A 49 -2.76 21.16 -5.85
CA GLU A 49 -2.21 20.39 -6.97
C GLU A 49 -0.78 19.98 -6.66
N HIS A 50 -0.49 18.68 -6.80
CA HIS A 50 0.86 18.14 -6.60
C HIS A 50 1.38 17.54 -7.89
N GLU A 51 2.62 17.86 -8.25
CA GLU A 51 3.30 17.25 -9.38
C GLU A 51 3.56 15.75 -9.13
N VAL A 52 3.20 14.93 -10.12
CA VAL A 52 3.55 13.52 -10.17
C VAL A 52 4.97 13.39 -10.69
N ARG A 53 5.86 12.85 -9.85
CA ARG A 53 7.28 12.69 -10.16
C ARG A 53 7.58 11.27 -10.64
N GLU A 54 8.67 11.11 -11.38
CA GLU A 54 9.14 9.78 -11.77
C GLU A 54 9.59 8.97 -10.53
N LEU A 55 9.17 7.72 -10.47
CA LEU A 55 9.65 6.74 -9.48
C LEU A 55 11.09 6.35 -9.81
N THR A 56 11.99 6.57 -8.86
CA THR A 56 13.39 6.14 -8.96
C THR A 56 13.90 5.59 -7.64
N ARG A 57 15.03 4.88 -7.64
CA ARG A 57 15.66 4.43 -6.39
C ARG A 57 16.08 5.61 -5.51
N LYS A 58 16.52 6.71 -6.12
CA LYS A 58 16.93 7.93 -5.43
C LYS A 58 15.80 8.50 -4.57
N VAL A 59 14.60 8.64 -5.14
CA VAL A 59 13.47 9.22 -4.41
C VAL A 59 12.93 8.29 -3.32
N MET A 60 13.06 6.97 -3.47
CA MET A 60 12.70 6.00 -2.41
C MET A 60 13.69 6.05 -1.23
N LYS A 61 14.96 6.41 -1.47
CA LYS A 61 15.97 6.60 -0.42
C LYS A 61 15.78 7.90 0.39
N GLU A 62 14.90 8.80 -0.02
CA GLU A 62 14.61 10.04 0.74
C GLU A 62 13.95 9.77 2.10
N GLY A 63 13.33 8.59 2.27
CA GLY A 63 12.69 8.16 3.51
C GLY A 63 11.30 8.78 3.73
N TYR A 64 10.32 7.92 3.97
CA TYR A 64 8.94 8.28 4.28
C TYR A 64 8.50 7.60 5.58
N ASP A 65 7.46 8.11 6.22
CA ASP A 65 6.84 7.36 7.32
C ASP A 65 6.04 6.18 6.73
N TYR A 66 5.29 6.44 5.65
CA TYR A 66 4.52 5.44 4.92
C TYR A 66 4.65 5.61 3.41
N VAL A 67 4.71 4.48 2.69
CA VAL A 67 4.66 4.46 1.22
C VAL A 67 3.62 3.46 0.76
N LEU A 68 2.59 3.94 0.06
CA LEU A 68 1.55 3.11 -0.54
C LEU A 68 1.95 2.72 -1.95
N PHE A 69 2.12 1.43 -2.21
CA PHE A 69 2.51 0.92 -3.53
C PHE A 69 1.31 0.33 -4.26
N SER A 70 1.12 0.79 -5.50
CA SER A 70 0.17 0.20 -6.46
C SER A 70 0.69 0.32 -7.89
N ALA A 71 1.89 -0.21 -8.14
CA ALA A 71 2.56 -0.14 -9.45
C ALA A 71 2.89 -1.53 -10.05
N GLY A 72 2.33 -2.60 -9.47
CA GLY A 72 2.53 -3.98 -9.92
C GLY A 72 3.77 -4.66 -9.31
N ALA A 73 3.79 -6.00 -9.38
CA ALA A 73 4.75 -6.80 -8.62
C ALA A 73 6.22 -6.60 -9.04
N SER A 74 6.49 -6.35 -10.33
CA SER A 74 7.84 -6.07 -10.81
C SER A 74 8.42 -4.81 -10.17
N VAL A 75 7.64 -3.72 -10.20
CA VAL A 75 8.01 -2.43 -9.60
C VAL A 75 8.15 -2.57 -8.09
N SER A 76 7.21 -3.24 -7.42
CA SER A 76 7.30 -3.43 -5.97
C SER A 76 8.55 -4.21 -5.55
N ARG A 77 8.93 -5.27 -6.28
CA ARG A 77 10.20 -6.00 -5.99
C ARG A 77 11.43 -5.12 -6.13
N GLU A 78 11.41 -4.16 -7.05
CA GLU A 78 12.55 -3.27 -7.26
C GLU A 78 12.64 -2.17 -6.20
N TYR A 79 11.53 -1.50 -5.89
CA TYR A 79 11.53 -0.23 -5.15
C TYR A 79 11.05 -0.34 -3.70
N ALA A 80 10.20 -1.31 -3.36
CA ALA A 80 9.71 -1.47 -2.00
C ALA A 80 10.84 -1.81 -1.00
N PRO A 81 11.81 -2.71 -1.31
CA PRO A 81 12.93 -2.95 -0.42
C PRO A 81 13.79 -1.71 -0.19
N VAL A 82 14.00 -0.91 -1.25
CA VAL A 82 14.78 0.34 -1.16
C VAL A 82 14.12 1.35 -0.21
N ALA A 83 12.79 1.49 -0.28
CA ALA A 83 12.05 2.37 0.63
C ALA A 83 12.03 1.84 2.07
N ALA A 84 11.92 0.52 2.25
CA ALA A 84 11.95 -0.15 3.55
C ALA A 84 13.33 -0.03 4.23
N GLU A 85 14.42 -0.23 3.49
CA GLU A 85 15.81 -0.03 3.94
C GLU A 85 16.06 1.43 4.35
N ALA A 86 15.42 2.39 3.66
CA ALA A 86 15.44 3.81 4.03
C ALA A 86 14.59 4.14 5.27
N GLY A 87 14.00 3.14 5.93
CA GLY A 87 13.26 3.28 7.20
C GLY A 87 11.75 3.44 7.04
N SER A 88 11.21 3.32 5.83
CA SER A 88 9.77 3.48 5.60
C SER A 88 8.97 2.23 5.96
N VAL A 89 7.70 2.41 6.31
CA VAL A 89 6.71 1.32 6.23
C VAL A 89 6.08 1.33 4.85
N VAL A 90 6.38 0.29 4.06
CA VAL A 90 5.81 0.11 2.73
C VAL A 90 4.55 -0.74 2.83
N ILE A 91 3.44 -0.27 2.25
CA ILE A 91 2.19 -1.02 2.16
C ILE A 91 2.00 -1.37 0.68
N ASP A 92 2.24 -2.62 0.33
CA ASP A 92 2.31 -3.07 -1.06
C ASP A 92 1.01 -3.74 -1.54
N ASN A 93 0.29 -3.06 -2.44
CA ASN A 93 -0.85 -3.61 -3.16
C ASN A 93 -0.44 -4.31 -4.45
N SER A 94 0.45 -5.29 -4.32
CA SER A 94 0.85 -6.18 -5.41
C SER A 94 0.93 -7.62 -4.92
N SER A 95 1.23 -8.55 -5.83
CA SER A 95 1.50 -9.95 -5.47
C SER A 95 2.95 -10.20 -5.03
N ALA A 96 3.83 -9.19 -5.09
CA ALA A 96 5.27 -9.35 -4.94
C ALA A 96 5.69 -10.08 -3.65
N PHE A 97 5.06 -9.73 -2.54
CA PHE A 97 5.47 -10.18 -1.19
C PHE A 97 4.42 -10.98 -0.45
N ARG A 98 3.29 -11.34 -1.09
CA ARG A 98 2.17 -12.02 -0.40
C ARG A 98 2.51 -13.39 0.15
N MET A 99 3.49 -14.06 -0.45
CA MET A 99 3.93 -15.41 -0.07
C MET A 99 5.27 -15.41 0.66
N ASP A 100 5.82 -14.23 0.95
CA ASP A 100 7.06 -14.09 1.68
C ASP A 100 6.79 -14.27 3.18
N GLY A 101 7.47 -15.23 3.82
CA GLY A 101 7.25 -15.58 5.22
C GLY A 101 7.67 -14.49 6.21
N ASP A 102 8.56 -13.58 5.79
CA ASP A 102 9.05 -12.48 6.62
C ASP A 102 8.20 -11.21 6.45
N VAL A 103 7.25 -11.20 5.50
CA VAL A 103 6.38 -10.07 5.21
C VAL A 103 4.95 -10.33 5.71
N PRO A 104 4.43 -9.51 6.65
CA PRO A 104 3.06 -9.68 7.12
C PRO A 104 2.06 -9.39 6.00
N LEU A 105 1.16 -10.35 5.77
CA LEU A 105 0.00 -10.22 4.88
C LEU A 105 -1.24 -9.82 5.71
N VAL A 106 -1.71 -8.58 5.57
CA VAL A 106 -2.60 -7.98 6.58
C VAL A 106 -3.97 -7.57 6.02
N VAL A 107 -5.02 -8.00 6.72
CA VAL A 107 -6.36 -7.39 6.70
C VAL A 107 -6.58 -6.78 8.09
N PRO A 108 -6.67 -5.43 8.22
CA PRO A 108 -6.65 -4.76 9.52
C PRO A 108 -7.66 -5.31 10.54
N GLU A 109 -8.88 -5.62 10.10
CA GLU A 109 -9.99 -6.11 10.92
C GLU A 109 -9.81 -7.57 11.41
N ILE A 110 -8.88 -8.32 10.81
CA ILE A 110 -8.70 -9.76 11.05
C ILE A 110 -7.40 -10.03 11.81
N ASN A 111 -6.29 -9.49 11.31
CA ASN A 111 -4.95 -9.76 11.81
C ASN A 111 -4.09 -8.49 11.91
N GLY A 112 -4.70 -7.32 12.08
CA GLY A 112 -3.99 -6.05 12.26
C GLY A 112 -3.03 -6.03 13.46
N ASP A 113 -3.25 -6.90 14.45
CA ASP A 113 -2.36 -7.07 15.60
C ASP A 113 -0.93 -7.48 15.22
N LEU A 114 -0.72 -8.09 14.04
CA LEU A 114 0.61 -8.40 13.51
C LEU A 114 1.48 -7.15 13.32
N LEU A 115 0.86 -5.97 13.22
CA LEU A 115 1.54 -4.70 13.04
C LEU A 115 1.81 -3.95 14.36
N LYS A 116 1.49 -4.53 15.52
CA LYS A 116 1.81 -3.94 16.82
C LYS A 116 3.32 -3.80 16.98
N GLY A 117 3.77 -2.55 17.16
CA GLY A 117 5.20 -2.24 17.25
C GLY A 117 5.94 -2.31 15.90
N TYR A 118 5.25 -2.50 14.78
CA TYR A 118 5.85 -2.43 13.46
C TYR A 118 6.26 -0.99 13.16
N ARG A 119 7.51 -0.79 12.72
CA ARG A 119 8.09 0.55 12.53
C ARG A 119 8.75 0.76 11.18
N ARG A 120 9.19 -0.31 10.51
CA ARG A 120 9.86 -0.27 9.22
C ARG A 120 9.72 -1.64 8.55
N GLY A 121 9.79 -1.65 7.22
CA GLY A 121 9.68 -2.88 6.44
C GLY A 121 8.52 -2.84 5.46
N ILE A 122 8.16 -4.00 4.93
CA ILE A 122 7.10 -4.17 3.94
C ILE A 122 5.92 -4.87 4.60
N VAL A 123 4.72 -4.40 4.31
CA VAL A 123 3.44 -5.03 4.65
C VAL A 123 2.74 -5.35 3.32
N ALA A 124 2.40 -6.61 3.10
CA ALA A 124 1.69 -7.03 1.90
C ALA A 124 0.19 -6.83 2.08
N ASN A 125 -0.45 -6.23 1.07
CA ASN A 125 -1.90 -6.19 0.95
C ASN A 125 -2.38 -7.47 0.22
N PRO A 126 -3.38 -8.20 0.74
CA PRO A 126 -3.88 -9.40 0.09
C PRO A 126 -4.54 -9.15 -1.26
N ASN A 127 -4.96 -10.24 -1.92
CA ASN A 127 -5.76 -10.13 -3.14
C ASN A 127 -7.12 -9.50 -2.82
N CYS A 128 -7.64 -8.66 -3.72
CA CYS A 128 -8.93 -7.99 -3.55
C CYS A 128 -10.09 -8.97 -3.32
N SER A 129 -10.16 -10.09 -4.05
CA SER A 129 -11.20 -11.10 -3.85
C SER A 129 -11.08 -11.80 -2.50
N THR A 130 -9.84 -12.06 -2.06
CA THR A 130 -9.56 -12.63 -0.74
C THR A 130 -10.04 -11.69 0.36
N ILE A 131 -9.70 -10.39 0.31
CA ILE A 131 -10.10 -9.40 1.33
C ILE A 131 -11.62 -9.38 1.51
N GLN A 132 -12.36 -9.27 0.40
CA GLN A 132 -13.82 -9.24 0.41
C GLN A 132 -14.41 -10.51 1.03
N MET A 133 -13.89 -11.68 0.64
CA MET A 133 -14.32 -12.97 1.16
C MET A 133 -14.02 -13.13 2.66
N VAL A 134 -12.79 -12.87 3.08
CA VAL A 134 -12.40 -13.11 4.48
C VAL A 134 -13.06 -12.12 5.43
N LEU A 135 -13.29 -10.87 5.03
CA LEU A 135 -14.03 -9.91 5.86
C LEU A 135 -15.46 -10.39 6.14
N GLY A 136 -16.15 -10.93 5.12
CA GLY A 136 -17.49 -11.49 5.30
C GLY A 136 -17.51 -12.78 6.14
N LEU A 137 -16.47 -13.62 6.03
CA LEU A 137 -16.44 -14.94 6.65
C LEU A 137 -15.74 -15.00 8.00
N TYR A 138 -14.93 -14.00 8.37
CA TYR A 138 -14.07 -14.10 9.56
C TYR A 138 -14.88 -14.28 10.85
N GLY A 139 -16.01 -13.58 11.01
CA GLY A 139 -16.88 -13.75 12.17
C GLY A 139 -17.44 -15.18 12.29
N VAL A 140 -17.83 -15.78 11.16
CA VAL A 140 -18.29 -17.17 11.09
C VAL A 140 -17.14 -18.13 11.43
N HIS A 141 -15.96 -17.89 10.86
CA HIS A 141 -14.76 -18.67 11.15
C HIS A 141 -14.39 -18.63 12.63
N LYS A 142 -14.38 -17.46 13.27
CA LYS A 142 -14.06 -17.35 14.71
C LYS A 142 -15.02 -18.13 15.60
N ARG A 143 -16.31 -18.18 15.23
CA ARG A 143 -17.35 -18.83 16.06
C ARG A 143 -17.46 -20.33 15.81
N PHE A 144 -17.31 -20.77 14.56
CA PHE A 144 -17.63 -22.13 14.16
C PHE A 144 -16.45 -22.90 13.54
N GLY A 145 -15.33 -22.25 13.24
CA GLY A 145 -14.16 -22.88 12.66
C GLY A 145 -14.38 -23.40 11.25
N ILE A 146 -14.51 -22.49 10.27
CA ILE A 146 -14.61 -22.85 8.84
C ILE A 146 -13.42 -23.75 8.45
N ARG A 147 -13.71 -24.93 7.87
CA ARG A 147 -12.70 -25.91 7.42
C ARG A 147 -12.42 -25.87 5.91
N SER A 148 -13.40 -25.47 5.12
CA SER A 148 -13.29 -25.37 3.66
C SER A 148 -14.20 -24.29 3.11
N ILE A 149 -13.78 -23.70 1.99
CA ILE A 149 -14.54 -22.71 1.22
C ILE A 149 -14.44 -23.13 -0.24
N VAL A 150 -15.59 -23.21 -0.92
CA VAL A 150 -15.67 -23.36 -2.37
C VAL A 150 -16.28 -22.07 -2.90
N VAL A 151 -15.57 -21.40 -3.81
CA VAL A 151 -15.93 -20.07 -4.35
C VAL A 151 -15.72 -20.08 -5.86
N SER A 152 -16.57 -19.36 -6.59
CA SER A 152 -16.56 -19.24 -8.06
C SER A 152 -16.54 -17.78 -8.47
#